data_AF-A0A6G1XPY7-F1
#
_entry.id   AF-A0A6G1XPY7-F1
#
_cell.length_a   1.000
_cell.length_b   1.000
_cell.length_c   1.000
_cell.angle_alpha   90.00
_cell.angle_beta   90.00
_cell.angle_gamma   90.00
#
_symmetry.space_group_name_H-M   'P 1'
#
loop_
_entity.id
_entity.type
_entity.pdbx_description
1 polymer ?
#
loop_
_entity_poly.entity_id
_entity_poly.type
_entity_poly.pdbx_seq_one_letter_code
_entity_poly.pdbx_strand_id
1 'polypeptide(L)'
;SSWYDTNNVTLGGVKIPHLFPGDDLKLQTAQDSDNGFSALEQALLRYIAAGLGVSYEQLSRDYSKVSYSSARASANESWRYFMGRRKFIAARLATQMFSCWLEEALLRGIIRPPRARFDFYQARSAWSRAEWIGAGRMAIDGLKEVQESVMRIEAGLSTYEKELALMGEDYQDIFRQQVRESA
;
A
#
# COMPACT_ATOMS: atom_id res chain seq x y z
N SER A 1 -46.99 -50.94 5.14
CA SER A 1 -48.10 -50.25 5.83
C SER A 1 -49.27 -50.24 4.88
N SER A 2 -50.40 -50.84 5.27
CA SER A 2 -51.56 -51.17 4.41
C SER A 2 -52.03 -50.03 3.47
N TRP A 3 -51.83 -48.78 3.87
CA TRP A 3 -52.21 -47.60 3.09
C TRP A 3 -51.47 -47.44 1.75
N TYR A 4 -50.14 -47.68 1.70
CA TYR A 4 -49.35 -47.57 0.47
C TYR A 4 -49.56 -48.76 -0.49
N ASP A 5 -50.09 -49.86 0.03
CA ASP A 5 -50.42 -51.06 -0.75
C ASP A 5 -51.78 -50.90 -1.47
N THR A 6 -52.67 -50.06 -0.92
CA THR A 6 -54.02 -49.83 -1.45
C THR A 6 -54.09 -48.62 -2.39
N ASN A 7 -53.29 -47.58 -2.13
CA ASN A 7 -53.30 -46.35 -2.92
C ASN A 7 -52.06 -46.29 -3.84
N ASN A 8 -52.06 -47.07 -4.93
CA ASN A 8 -50.94 -47.06 -5.86
C ASN A 8 -51.13 -45.98 -6.95
N VAL A 9 -50.35 -44.90 -6.89
CA VAL A 9 -50.36 -43.83 -7.90
C VAL A 9 -49.13 -43.95 -8.78
N THR A 10 -49.35 -44.26 -10.07
CA THR A 10 -48.28 -44.41 -11.07
C THR A 10 -48.49 -43.41 -12.21
N LEU A 11 -47.44 -42.73 -12.63
CA LEU A 11 -47.43 -41.89 -13.84
C LEU A 11 -46.33 -42.40 -14.78
N GLY A 12 -46.70 -42.79 -16.00
CA GLY A 12 -45.74 -43.27 -17.00
C GLY A 12 -44.97 -44.55 -16.58
N GLY A 13 -45.56 -45.41 -15.75
CA GLY A 13 -44.92 -46.64 -15.27
C GLY A 13 -43.98 -46.48 -14.07
N VAL A 14 -43.79 -45.24 -13.58
CA VAL A 14 -43.00 -44.96 -12.37
C VAL A 14 -43.95 -44.73 -11.18
N LYS A 15 -43.64 -45.39 -10.04
CA LYS A 15 -44.37 -45.23 -8.78
C LYS A 15 -44.11 -43.84 -8.23
N ILE A 16 -45.15 -43.03 -8.04
CA ILE A 16 -45.05 -41.72 -7.40
C ILE A 16 -45.13 -41.92 -5.88
N PRO A 17 -44.09 -41.58 -5.11
CA PRO A 17 -44.20 -41.51 -3.65
C PRO A 17 -45.17 -40.39 -3.29
N HIS A 18 -46.28 -40.73 -2.64
CA HIS A 18 -47.32 -39.81 -2.18
C HIS A 18 -47.42 -39.90 -0.66
N LEU A 19 -47.72 -38.79 0.01
CA LEU A 19 -47.78 -38.74 1.47
C LEU A 19 -49.16 -39.09 2.01
N PHE A 20 -49.22 -39.50 3.28
CA PHE A 20 -50.48 -39.79 3.96
C PHE A 20 -51.40 -38.55 3.97
N PRO A 21 -52.74 -38.70 3.95
CA PRO A 21 -53.62 -37.54 3.94
C PRO A 21 -53.44 -36.73 5.23
N GLY A 22 -53.05 -35.46 5.09
CA GLY A 22 -52.71 -34.57 6.22
C GLY A 22 -51.22 -34.35 6.44
N ASP A 23 -50.34 -35.13 5.78
CA ASP A 23 -48.90 -34.91 5.81
C ASP A 23 -48.48 -33.86 4.78
N ASP A 24 -47.63 -32.93 5.20
CA ASP A 24 -47.07 -31.86 4.37
C ASP A 24 -45.64 -32.20 3.93
N LEU A 25 -45.39 -32.19 2.61
CA LEU A 25 -44.07 -32.46 2.05
C LEU A 25 -43.22 -31.18 2.03
N LYS A 26 -42.39 -30.99 3.06
CA LYS A 26 -41.38 -29.92 3.05
C LYS A 26 -40.13 -30.38 2.31
N LEU A 27 -40.09 -30.13 1.00
CA LEU A 27 -38.88 -30.29 0.20
C LEU A 27 -37.84 -29.25 0.65
N GLN A 28 -36.87 -29.68 1.44
CA GLN A 28 -35.69 -28.87 1.77
C GLN A 28 -34.72 -28.96 0.60
N THR A 29 -34.77 -27.99 -0.31
CA THR A 29 -33.67 -27.77 -1.25
C THR A 29 -32.47 -27.27 -0.46
N ALA A 30 -31.25 -27.72 -0.80
CA ALA A 30 -30.05 -27.11 -0.25
C ALA A 30 -30.10 -25.60 -0.54
N GLN A 31 -30.19 -24.77 0.49
CA GLN A 31 -30.02 -23.33 0.32
C GLN A 31 -28.54 -23.11 0.02
N ASP A 32 -28.21 -22.75 -1.22
CA ASP A 32 -26.89 -22.23 -1.55
C ASP A 32 -26.62 -21.01 -0.68
N SER A 33 -25.57 -21.09 0.13
CA SER A 33 -25.14 -20.05 1.08
C SER A 33 -24.41 -18.90 0.38
N ASP A 34 -24.84 -18.54 -0.83
CA ASP A 34 -24.22 -17.54 -1.72
C ASP A 34 -24.12 -16.15 -1.05
N ASN A 35 -24.99 -15.89 -0.07
CA ASN A 35 -24.98 -14.65 0.72
C ASN A 35 -23.76 -14.47 1.63
N GLY A 36 -23.03 -15.55 1.98
CA GLY A 36 -21.92 -15.50 2.94
C GLY A 36 -20.52 -15.47 2.33
N PHE A 37 -20.37 -15.96 1.10
CA PHE A 37 -19.05 -16.15 0.49
C PHE A 37 -18.32 -14.83 0.24
N SER A 38 -19.01 -13.83 -0.30
CA SER A 38 -18.42 -12.50 -0.56
C SER A 38 -17.97 -11.80 0.74
N ALA A 39 -18.71 -11.96 1.83
CA ALA A 39 -18.34 -11.42 3.14
C ALA A 39 -17.10 -12.13 3.72
N LEU A 40 -17.04 -13.45 3.55
CA LEU A 40 -15.87 -14.26 3.95
C LEU A 40 -14.63 -13.88 3.14
N GLU A 41 -14.75 -13.76 1.82
CA GLU A 41 -13.67 -13.36 0.93
C GLU A 41 -13.13 -11.96 1.31
N GLN A 42 -14.03 -11.00 1.53
CA GLN A 42 -13.64 -9.66 1.99
C GLN A 42 -12.92 -9.70 3.34
N ALA A 43 -13.39 -10.51 4.29
CA ALA A 43 -12.72 -10.65 5.58
C ALA A 43 -11.32 -11.27 5.43
N LEU A 44 -11.19 -12.32 4.62
CA LEU A 44 -9.91 -12.98 4.37
C LEU A 44 -8.90 -12.01 3.72
N LEU A 45 -9.31 -11.29 2.69
CA LEU A 45 -8.48 -10.28 2.04
C LEU A 45 -8.04 -9.17 3.00
N ARG A 46 -8.90 -8.75 3.94
CA ARG A 46 -8.52 -7.78 4.98
C ARG A 46 -7.45 -8.31 5.92
N TYR A 47 -7.54 -9.57 6.35
CA TYR A 47 -6.50 -10.18 7.20
C TYR A 47 -5.16 -10.32 6.45
N ILE A 48 -5.21 -10.71 5.18
CA ILE A 48 -4.01 -10.78 4.33
C ILE A 48 -3.40 -9.38 4.16
N ALA A 49 -4.23 -8.36 3.88
CA ALA A 49 -3.79 -6.98 3.72
C ALA A 49 -3.10 -6.45 4.99
N ALA A 50 -3.71 -6.70 6.16
CA ALA A 50 -3.13 -6.35 7.46
C ALA A 50 -1.77 -7.04 7.70
N GLY A 51 -1.65 -8.33 7.32
CA GLY A 51 -0.38 -9.06 7.41
C GLY A 51 0.71 -8.55 6.48
N LEU A 52 0.34 -8.04 5.30
CA LEU A 52 1.26 -7.49 4.30
C LEU A 52 1.60 -6.00 4.55
N GLY A 53 0.89 -5.32 5.46
CA GLY A 53 1.07 -3.90 5.73
C GLY A 53 0.52 -2.98 4.63
N VAL A 54 -0.50 -3.45 3.90
CA VAL A 54 -1.19 -2.69 2.84
C VAL A 54 -2.67 -2.59 3.16
N SER A 55 -3.36 -1.63 2.56
CA SER A 55 -4.81 -1.52 2.73
C SER A 55 -5.58 -2.57 1.93
N TYR A 56 -6.81 -2.89 2.36
CA TYR A 56 -7.70 -3.79 1.61
C TYR A 56 -7.92 -3.29 0.18
N GLU A 57 -8.13 -1.99 0.01
CA GLU A 57 -8.39 -1.38 -1.29
C GLU A 57 -7.20 -1.54 -2.24
N GLN A 58 -5.97 -1.39 -1.71
CA GLN A 58 -4.76 -1.57 -2.49
C GLN A 58 -4.52 -3.03 -2.88
N LEU A 59 -4.82 -3.96 -1.97
CA LEU A 59 -4.64 -5.39 -2.20
C LEU A 59 -5.67 -5.95 -3.19
N SER A 60 -6.95 -5.64 -2.95
CA SER A 60 -8.08 -6.15 -3.75
C SER A 60 -8.33 -5.34 -5.02
N ARG A 61 -7.78 -4.13 -5.11
CA ARG A 61 -8.10 -3.11 -6.13
C ARG A 61 -9.58 -2.70 -6.15
N ASP A 62 -10.32 -3.00 -5.09
CA ASP A 62 -11.70 -2.61 -4.92
C ASP A 62 -11.80 -1.28 -4.14
N TYR A 63 -12.21 -0.23 -4.83
CA TYR A 63 -12.45 1.10 -4.27
C TYR A 63 -13.94 1.45 -4.17
N SER A 64 -14.85 0.49 -4.41
CA SER A 64 -16.28 0.74 -4.52
C SER A 64 -16.92 1.34 -3.26
N LYS A 65 -16.38 1.03 -2.08
CA LYS A 65 -16.91 1.47 -0.76
C LYS A 65 -16.07 2.56 -0.09
N VAL A 66 -15.19 3.23 -0.84
CA VAL A 66 -14.15 4.09 -0.27
C VAL A 66 -14.45 5.56 -0.56
N SER A 67 -14.58 6.37 0.48
CA SER A 67 -14.63 7.83 0.37
C SER A 67 -13.23 8.42 0.14
N TYR A 68 -13.15 9.67 -0.35
CA TYR A 68 -11.88 10.38 -0.51
C TYR A 68 -11.02 10.39 0.77
N SER A 69 -11.63 10.67 1.92
CA SER A 69 -10.92 10.72 3.22
C SER A 69 -10.36 9.35 3.62
N SER A 70 -11.16 8.29 3.47
CA SER A 70 -10.72 6.91 3.77
C SER A 70 -9.66 6.41 2.79
N ALA A 71 -9.76 6.75 1.50
CA ALA A 71 -8.73 6.42 0.50
C ALA A 71 -7.41 7.10 0.85
N ARG A 72 -7.47 8.38 1.25
CA ARG A 72 -6.29 9.14 1.68
C ARG A 72 -5.68 8.57 2.95
N ALA A 73 -6.50 8.18 3.93
CA ALA A 73 -6.02 7.55 5.15
C ALA A 73 -5.31 6.22 4.87
N SER A 74 -5.89 5.34 4.05
CA SER A 74 -5.28 4.02 3.81
C SER A 74 -4.07 4.07 2.87
N ALA A 75 -4.04 5.01 1.92
CA ALA A 75 -2.84 5.32 1.15
C ALA A 75 -1.71 5.89 2.03
N ASN A 76 -2.04 6.78 2.98
CA ASN A 76 -1.08 7.32 3.96
C ASN A 76 -0.46 6.24 4.84
N GLU A 77 -1.27 5.33 5.36
CA GLU A 77 -0.81 4.24 6.21
C GLU A 77 0.15 3.31 5.46
N SER A 78 -0.25 2.88 4.27
CA SER A 78 0.57 2.04 3.39
C SER A 78 1.86 2.76 2.98
N TRP A 79 1.79 4.06 2.70
CA TRP A 79 2.97 4.88 2.44
C TRP A 79 3.95 4.88 3.60
N ARG A 80 3.49 5.05 4.85
CA ARG A 80 4.35 5.00 6.04
C ARG A 80 5.05 3.65 6.16
N TYR A 81 4.34 2.55 5.89
CA TYR A 81 4.93 1.21 5.87
C TYR A 81 6.05 1.10 4.82
N PHE A 82 5.80 1.54 3.58
CA PHE A 82 6.81 1.52 2.52
C PHE A 82 8.00 2.44 2.80
N MET A 83 7.79 3.63 3.36
CA MET A 83 8.86 4.53 3.77
C MET A 83 9.77 3.91 4.83
N GLY A 84 9.19 3.21 5.81
CA GLY A 84 9.94 2.45 6.81
C GLY A 84 10.84 1.40 6.18
N ARG A 85 10.29 0.58 5.28
CA ARG A 85 11.06 -0.43 4.53
C ARG A 85 12.13 0.19 3.63
N ARG A 86 11.82 1.28 2.93
CA ARG A 86 12.78 2.02 2.10
C ARG A 86 13.97 2.53 2.92
N LYS A 87 13.71 3.10 4.09
CA LYS A 87 14.76 3.59 5.00
C LYS A 87 15.65 2.47 5.54
N PHE A 88 15.09 1.29 5.81
CA PHE A 88 15.87 0.19 6.38
C PHE A 88 16.59 -0.65 5.33
N ILE A 89 15.96 -0.93 4.19
CA ILE A 89 16.50 -1.85 3.18
C ILE A 89 17.30 -1.06 2.15
N ALA A 90 16.61 -0.26 1.34
CA ALA A 90 17.21 0.43 0.20
C ALA A 90 18.22 1.50 0.63
N ALA A 91 17.84 2.39 1.55
CA ALA A 91 18.71 3.49 1.98
C ALA A 91 19.96 2.98 2.70
N ARG A 92 19.87 1.92 3.51
CA ARG A 92 21.06 1.33 4.14
C ARG A 92 22.02 0.74 3.12
N LEU A 93 21.49 -0.03 2.16
CA LEU A 93 22.31 -0.61 1.09
C LEU A 93 22.98 0.50 0.26
N ALA A 94 22.21 1.50 -0.16
CA ALA A 94 22.73 2.64 -0.91
C ALA A 94 23.81 3.41 -0.12
N THR A 95 23.59 3.65 1.18
CA THR A 95 24.61 4.27 2.05
C THR A 95 25.88 3.42 2.17
N GLN A 96 25.79 2.09 2.22
CA GLN A 96 26.98 1.24 2.22
C GLN A 96 27.77 1.36 0.92
N MET A 97 27.09 1.28 -0.23
CA MET A 97 27.71 1.46 -1.55
C MET A 97 28.36 2.83 -1.67
N PHE A 98 27.66 3.88 -1.25
CA PHE A 98 28.18 5.24 -1.21
C PHE A 98 29.40 5.37 -0.31
N SER A 99 29.39 4.72 0.86
CA SER A 99 30.53 4.76 1.78
C SER A 99 31.78 4.12 1.18
N CYS A 100 31.65 2.98 0.49
CA CYS A 100 32.77 2.34 -0.20
C CYS A 100 33.31 3.20 -1.35
N TRP A 101 32.41 3.79 -2.15
CA TRP A 101 32.81 4.70 -3.22
C TRP A 101 33.51 5.96 -2.67
N LEU A 102 32.98 6.56 -1.60
CA LEU A 102 33.52 7.76 -0.98
C LEU A 102 34.92 7.50 -0.39
N GLU A 103 35.10 6.35 0.26
CA GLU A 103 36.40 5.90 0.77
C GLU A 103 37.44 5.86 -0.37
N GLU A 104 37.10 5.22 -1.49
CA GLU A 104 37.98 5.13 -2.65
C GLU A 104 38.27 6.48 -3.29
N ALA A 105 37.25 7.34 -3.41
CA ALA A 105 37.41 8.69 -3.98
C ALA A 105 38.32 9.58 -3.13
N LEU A 106 38.29 9.42 -1.80
CA LEU A 106 39.18 10.09 -0.86
C LEU A 106 40.61 9.53 -0.96
N LEU A 107 40.78 8.21 -0.97
CA LEU A 107 42.09 7.57 -1.08
C LEU A 107 42.82 7.89 -2.39
N ARG A 108 42.08 7.94 -3.50
CA ARG A 108 42.61 8.33 -4.82
C ARG A 108 42.85 9.84 -4.97
N GLY A 109 42.41 10.65 -4.00
CA GLY A 109 42.54 12.11 -4.05
C GLY A 109 41.66 12.80 -5.10
N ILE A 110 40.61 12.12 -5.59
CA ILE A 110 39.62 12.70 -6.52
C ILE A 110 38.81 13.78 -5.79
N ILE A 111 38.40 13.46 -4.56
CA ILE A 111 37.72 14.39 -3.66
C ILE A 111 38.72 14.83 -2.60
N ARG A 112 38.85 16.15 -2.43
CA ARG A 112 39.63 16.71 -1.32
C ARG A 112 38.74 16.76 -0.08
N PRO A 113 39.11 16.08 1.02
CA PRO A 113 38.30 16.09 2.23
C PRO A 113 38.19 17.53 2.78
N PRO A 114 37.00 17.97 3.22
CA PRO A 114 36.85 19.21 3.97
C PRO A 114 37.67 19.15 5.26
N ARG A 115 37.98 20.33 5.84
CA ARG A 115 38.56 20.42 7.18
C ARG A 115 37.58 19.86 8.20
N ALA A 116 37.80 18.62 8.63
CA ALA A 116 37.00 17.93 9.61
C ALA A 116 37.82 17.62 10.87
N ARG A 117 37.15 17.53 12.02
CA ARG A 117 37.77 17.15 13.30
C ARG A 117 38.21 15.68 13.33
N PHE A 118 37.47 14.81 12.65
CA PHE A 118 37.68 13.38 12.63
C PHE A 118 37.90 12.91 11.19
N ASP A 119 38.85 12.01 11.02
CA ASP A 119 39.14 11.39 9.72
C ASP A 119 38.00 10.44 9.29
N PHE A 120 37.97 10.07 8.01
CA PHE A 120 36.95 9.19 7.43
C PHE A 120 36.77 7.90 8.24
N TYR A 121 37.86 7.23 8.60
CA TYR A 121 37.80 5.98 9.37
C TYR A 121 37.31 6.17 10.80
N GLN A 122 37.57 7.32 11.41
CA GLN A 122 37.14 7.63 12.78
C GLN A 122 35.63 7.95 12.84
N ALA A 123 35.07 8.48 11.75
CA ALA A 123 33.68 8.95 11.72
C ALA A 123 32.94 8.53 10.44
N ARG A 124 33.15 7.28 9.98
CA ARG A 124 32.64 6.79 8.68
C ARG A 124 31.15 7.07 8.45
N SER A 125 30.33 6.87 9.48
CA SER A 125 28.88 7.10 9.43
C SER A 125 28.49 8.56 9.24
N ALA A 126 29.28 9.50 9.78
CA ALA A 126 29.05 10.93 9.60
C ALA A 126 29.46 11.38 8.20
N TRP A 127 30.60 10.87 7.71
CA TRP A 127 31.10 11.14 6.36
C TRP A 127 30.18 10.58 5.27
N SER A 128 29.64 9.37 5.46
CA SER A 128 28.73 8.72 4.51
C SER A 128 27.25 9.02 4.78
N ARG A 129 26.93 10.03 5.59
CA ARG A 129 25.53 10.39 5.86
C ARG A 129 24.93 10.99 4.60
N ALA A 130 23.98 10.27 4.00
CA ALA A 130 23.24 10.69 2.84
C ALA A 130 21.74 10.48 3.05
N GLU A 131 20.93 11.32 2.41
CA GLU A 131 19.49 11.13 2.29
C GLU A 131 19.18 10.66 0.87
N TRP A 132 18.37 9.60 0.77
CA TRP A 132 18.07 8.95 -0.51
C TRP A 132 16.63 9.28 -0.90
N ILE A 133 16.50 10.13 -1.92
CA ILE A 133 15.22 10.44 -2.54
C ILE A 133 14.83 9.22 -3.40
N GLY A 134 13.61 8.74 -3.21
CA GLY A 134 13.04 7.66 -4.00
C GLY A 134 11.77 8.13 -4.69
N ALA A 135 10.99 7.19 -5.22
CA ALA A 135 9.70 7.51 -5.84
C ALA A 135 8.86 8.41 -4.93
N GLY A 136 8.22 9.40 -5.54
CA GLY A 136 7.32 10.33 -4.88
C GLY A 136 6.04 9.68 -4.41
N ARG A 137 5.38 10.34 -3.47
CA ARG A 137 4.04 9.98 -3.05
C ARG A 137 3.03 10.31 -4.15
N MET A 138 2.12 9.38 -4.45
CA MET A 138 1.01 9.66 -5.34
C MET A 138 0.01 10.62 -4.68
N ALA A 139 -0.28 11.73 -5.35
CA ALA A 139 -1.30 12.68 -4.92
C ALA A 139 -2.70 12.16 -5.26
N ILE A 140 -3.62 12.22 -4.30
CA ILE A 140 -5.03 11.83 -4.53
C ILE A 140 -5.85 13.03 -4.98
N ASP A 141 -5.58 14.19 -4.38
CA ASP A 141 -6.08 15.50 -4.81
C ASP A 141 -4.89 16.44 -4.93
N GLY A 142 -4.43 16.65 -6.16
CA GLY A 142 -3.22 17.42 -6.43
C GLY A 142 -3.30 18.84 -5.88
N LEU A 143 -4.47 19.49 -5.95
CA LEU A 143 -4.61 20.88 -5.51
C LEU A 143 -4.47 21.00 -3.99
N LYS A 144 -5.18 20.15 -3.23
CA LYS A 144 -5.14 20.19 -1.77
C LYS A 144 -3.75 19.85 -1.23
N GLU A 145 -3.07 18.88 -1.83
CA GLU A 145 -1.73 18.46 -1.38
C GLU A 145 -0.67 19.54 -1.68
N VAL A 146 -0.75 20.21 -2.83
CA VAL A 146 0.13 21.35 -3.16
C VAL A 146 -0.12 22.52 -2.20
N GLN A 147 -1.38 22.88 -1.95
CA GLN A 147 -1.72 23.95 -1.00
C GLN A 147 -1.21 23.64 0.41
N GLU A 148 -1.38 22.40 0.88
CA GLU A 148 -0.87 21.96 2.17
C GLU A 148 0.67 22.09 2.25
N SER A 149 1.37 21.78 1.17
CA SER A 149 2.83 21.88 1.08
C SER A 149 3.30 23.34 1.10
N VAL A 150 2.63 24.23 0.36
CA VAL A 150 2.90 25.67 0.38
C VAL A 150 2.68 26.24 1.78
N MET A 151 1.54 25.93 2.41
CA MET A 151 1.25 26.39 3.77
C MET A 151 2.28 25.88 4.80
N ARG A 152 2.78 24.65 4.66
CA ARG A 152 3.86 24.14 5.53
C ARG A 152 5.17 24.91 5.38
N ILE A 153 5.53 25.29 4.16
CA ILE A 153 6.74 26.07 3.87
C ILE A 153 6.57 27.48 4.44
N GLU A 154 5.46 28.15 4.13
CA GLU A 154 5.17 29.51 4.60
C GLU A 154 5.08 29.61 6.13
N ALA A 155 4.50 28.59 6.79
CA ALA A 155 4.45 28.50 8.24
C ALA A 155 5.79 28.13 8.89
N GLY A 156 6.83 27.83 8.11
CA GLY A 156 8.15 27.42 8.61
C GLY A 156 8.19 26.01 9.21
N LEU A 157 7.19 25.17 8.93
CA LEU A 157 7.11 23.77 9.39
C LEU A 157 7.92 22.82 8.49
N SER A 158 8.21 23.24 7.26
CA SER A 158 8.93 22.44 6.26
C SER A 158 9.88 23.29 5.40
N THR A 159 10.64 22.64 4.52
CA THR A 159 11.55 23.27 3.58
C THR A 159 11.23 22.81 2.16
N TYR A 160 11.63 23.60 1.14
CA TYR A 160 11.49 23.20 -0.26
C TYR A 160 12.11 21.83 -0.55
N GLU A 161 13.28 21.55 0.05
CA GLU A 161 13.95 20.25 -0.04
C GLU A 161 13.08 19.10 0.47
N LYS A 162 12.46 19.25 1.65
CA LYS A 162 11.60 18.20 2.22
C LYS A 162 10.33 17.98 1.40
N GLU A 163 9.67 19.06 0.95
CA GLU A 163 8.44 18.95 0.17
C GLU A 163 8.70 18.37 -1.23
N LEU A 164 9.79 18.77 -1.91
CA LEU A 164 10.15 18.20 -3.21
C LEU A 164 10.62 16.75 -3.09
N ALA A 165 11.36 16.39 -2.03
CA ALA A 165 11.72 15.01 -1.77
C ALA A 165 10.50 14.10 -1.52
N LEU A 166 9.39 14.64 -0.98
CA LEU A 166 8.11 13.90 -0.89
C LEU A 166 7.48 13.64 -2.26
N MET A 167 7.70 14.54 -3.23
CA MET A 167 7.32 14.38 -4.63
C MET A 167 8.31 13.51 -5.41
N GLY A 168 9.45 13.14 -4.80
CA GLY A 168 10.50 12.33 -5.42
C GLY A 168 11.46 13.14 -6.29
N GLU A 169 11.43 14.46 -6.18
CA GLU A 169 12.26 15.39 -6.95
C GLU A 169 13.41 15.93 -6.09
N ASP A 170 14.54 16.22 -6.74
CA ASP A 170 15.64 16.94 -6.10
C ASP A 170 15.44 18.45 -6.20
N TYR A 171 15.59 19.14 -5.07
CA TYR A 171 15.35 20.58 -5.01
C TYR A 171 16.38 21.38 -5.83
N GLN A 172 17.63 20.91 -5.90
CA GLN A 172 18.68 21.63 -6.61
C GLN A 172 18.41 21.64 -8.10
N ASP A 173 17.96 20.50 -8.64
CA ASP A 173 17.63 20.38 -10.05
C ASP A 173 16.40 21.22 -10.42
N ILE A 174 15.35 21.19 -9.61
CA ILE A 174 14.15 22.02 -9.83
C ILE A 174 14.49 23.51 -9.82
N PHE A 175 15.22 23.98 -8.80
CA PHE A 175 15.57 25.41 -8.70
C PHE A 175 16.51 25.84 -9.84
N ARG A 176 17.46 24.98 -10.23
CA ARG A 176 18.33 25.24 -11.38
C ARG A 176 17.53 25.37 -12.67
N GLN A 177 16.52 24.52 -12.86
CA GLN A 177 15.64 24.56 -14.03
C GLN A 177 14.78 25.82 -14.02
N GLN A 178 14.16 26.18 -12.90
CA GLN A 178 13.35 27.41 -12.78
C GLN A 178 14.15 28.67 -13.12
N VAL A 179 15.37 28.79 -12.60
CA VAL A 179 16.25 29.92 -12.92
C VAL A 179 16.51 30.01 -14.42
N ARG A 180 16.79 28.87 -15.07
CA ARG A 180 17.03 28.78 -16.52
C ARG A 180 15.79 29.14 -17.34
N GLU A 181 14.59 28.75 -16.90
CA GLU A 181 13.33 29.05 -17.59
C GLU A 181 12.86 30.50 -17.38
N SER A 182 13.28 31.13 -16.28
CA SER A 182 12.95 32.52 -15.95
C SER A 182 13.91 33.56 -16.55
N ALA A 183 15.03 33.12 -17.14
CA ALA A 183 16.05 33.96 -17.78
C ALA A 183 15.80 34.09 -19.28
#